data_AF-A0A2A6EDB3-F1
#
_entry.id   AF-A0A2A6EDB3-F1
#
_cell.length_a   1.000
_cell.length_b   1.000
_cell.length_c   1.000
_cell.angle_alpha   90.00
_cell.angle_beta   90.00
_cell.angle_gamma   90.00
#
_symmetry.space_group_name_H-M   'P 1'
#
loop_
_entity.id
_entity.type
_entity.pdbx_description
1 polymer ?
#
loop_
_entity_poly.entity_id
_entity_poly.type
_entity_poly.pdbx_seq_one_letter_code
_entity_poly.pdbx_strand_id
1 'polypeptide(L)'
;MKTIKIYEIIGNEVRSRSSIELIRNRMPCNENYFIIDMGNVDFISRSFADELYNLHIDKKEVHFVNKSDTVEKMLDVVWKGRNTKRVRNTEEVEIEDYTNIDDFFKFLKTI
;
A
#
# COMPACT_ATOMS: atom_id res chain seq x y z
N MET A 1 11.97 -17.40 -15.09
CA MET A 1 11.21 -16.13 -15.24
C MET A 1 9.76 -16.51 -15.16
N LYS A 2 9.07 -16.05 -14.11
CA LYS A 2 7.68 -16.41 -13.88
C LYS A 2 6.81 -15.19 -13.76
N THR A 3 5.68 -15.23 -14.45
CA THR A 3 4.67 -14.17 -14.41
C THR A 3 3.54 -14.58 -13.49
N ILE A 4 3.20 -13.71 -12.55
CA ILE A 4 2.10 -13.87 -11.61
C ILE A 4 1.05 -12.83 -11.95
N LYS A 5 -0.11 -13.28 -12.43
CA LYS A 5 -1.23 -12.41 -12.77
C LYS A 5 -2.11 -12.19 -11.56
N ILE A 6 -2.21 -10.94 -11.14
CA ILE A 6 -2.92 -10.58 -9.90
C ILE A 6 -4.42 -10.76 -10.05
N TYR A 7 -4.97 -10.39 -11.21
CA TYR A 7 -6.38 -10.55 -11.54
C TYR A 7 -6.85 -12.01 -11.42
N GLU A 8 -6.05 -12.98 -11.84
CA GLU A 8 -6.40 -14.41 -11.77
C GLU A 8 -6.38 -14.98 -10.33
N ILE A 9 -5.74 -14.28 -9.38
CA ILE A 9 -5.58 -14.75 -8.00
C ILE A 9 -6.56 -14.05 -7.06
N ILE A 10 -6.75 -12.74 -7.23
CA ILE A 10 -7.48 -11.89 -6.28
C ILE A 10 -8.69 -11.22 -6.93
N GLY A 11 -8.63 -10.92 -8.23
CA GLY A 11 -9.64 -10.16 -8.96
C GLY A 11 -9.18 -8.74 -9.33
N ASN A 12 -10.12 -7.90 -9.75
CA ASN A 12 -9.83 -6.56 -10.27
C ASN A 12 -9.54 -5.52 -9.18
N GLU A 13 -9.99 -5.75 -7.95
CA GLU A 13 -9.76 -4.85 -6.81
C GLU A 13 -9.05 -5.56 -5.66
N VAL A 14 -7.88 -5.05 -5.25
CA VAL A 14 -7.13 -5.61 -4.13
C VAL A 14 -7.13 -4.65 -2.95
N ARG A 15 -7.95 -4.95 -1.95
CA ARG A 15 -8.18 -4.07 -0.80
C ARG A 15 -7.41 -4.50 0.45
N SER A 16 -7.26 -5.81 0.66
CA SER A 16 -6.64 -6.34 1.87
C SER A 16 -5.12 -6.40 1.78
N ARG A 17 -4.46 -6.06 2.90
CA ARG A 17 -3.02 -6.29 3.07
C ARG A 17 -2.65 -7.77 2.99
N SER A 18 -3.50 -8.64 3.55
CA SER A 18 -3.25 -10.10 3.62
C SER A 18 -3.23 -10.78 2.26
N SER A 19 -3.76 -10.14 1.21
CA SER A 19 -3.75 -10.67 -0.16
C SER A 19 -2.33 -10.90 -0.70
N ILE A 20 -1.30 -10.26 -0.13
CA ILE A 20 0.10 -10.50 -0.52
C ILE A 20 0.53 -11.95 -0.30
N GLU A 21 -0.03 -12.64 0.70
CA GLU A 21 0.34 -14.03 0.99
C GLU A 21 -0.04 -14.98 -0.15
N LEU A 22 -1.13 -14.68 -0.87
CA LEU A 22 -1.53 -15.45 -2.04
C LEU A 22 -0.50 -15.34 -3.19
N ILE A 23 0.19 -14.20 -3.28
CA ILE A 23 1.26 -13.95 -4.26
C ILE A 23 2.53 -14.66 -3.83
N ARG A 24 2.93 -14.51 -2.55
CA ARG A 24 4.11 -15.17 -1.97
C ARG A 24 4.04 -16.69 -2.14
N ASN A 25 2.88 -17.29 -1.91
CA ASN A 25 2.66 -18.73 -2.10
C ASN A 25 2.83 -19.21 -3.56
N ARG A 26 2.75 -18.30 -4.55
CA ARG A 26 2.95 -18.60 -5.98
C ARG A 26 4.40 -18.41 -6.44
N MET A 27 5.29 -17.90 -5.58
CA MET A 27 6.69 -17.62 -5.87
C MET A 27 7.59 -18.77 -5.38
N PRO A 28 8.03 -19.69 -6.25
CA PRO A 28 8.89 -20.81 -5.86
C PRO A 28 10.29 -20.31 -5.46
N CYS A 29 10.92 -21.01 -4.50
CA CYS A 29 12.23 -20.61 -3.95
C CYS A 29 13.41 -20.73 -4.92
N ASN A 30 13.26 -21.47 -6.04
CA ASN A 30 14.29 -21.68 -7.04
C ASN A 30 14.31 -20.61 -8.14
N GLU A 31 13.38 -19.66 -8.11
CA GLU A 31 13.37 -18.51 -9.03
C GLU A 31 13.64 -17.22 -8.26
N ASN A 32 14.43 -16.35 -8.88
CA ASN A 32 14.74 -15.03 -8.33
C ASN A 32 14.03 -13.91 -9.11
N TYR A 33 13.68 -14.15 -10.38
CA TYR A 33 13.08 -13.19 -11.29
C TYR A 33 11.58 -13.40 -11.48
N PHE A 34 10.78 -12.40 -11.06
CA PHE A 34 9.33 -12.43 -11.09
C PHE A 34 8.74 -11.18 -11.76
N ILE A 35 7.76 -11.41 -12.63
CA ILE A 35 6.91 -10.38 -13.20
C ILE A 35 5.56 -10.46 -12.50
N ILE A 36 5.17 -9.38 -11.83
CA ILE A 36 3.82 -9.21 -11.29
C ILE A 36 3.02 -8.44 -12.33
N ASP A 37 2.07 -9.14 -12.95
CA ASP A 37 1.19 -8.62 -13.98
C ASP A 37 -0.08 -8.07 -13.32
N MET A 38 -0.26 -6.75 -13.45
CA MET A 38 -1.38 -5.98 -12.91
C MET A 38 -2.50 -5.78 -13.94
N GLY A 39 -2.45 -6.48 -15.09
CA GLY A 39 -3.48 -6.40 -16.11
C GLY A 39 -4.86 -6.74 -15.54
N ASN A 40 -5.87 -5.94 -15.90
CA ASN A 40 -7.25 -6.01 -15.40
C ASN A 40 -7.40 -5.76 -13.89
N VAL A 41 -6.38 -5.19 -13.23
CA VAL A 41 -6.49 -4.67 -11.86
C VAL A 41 -6.74 -3.16 -11.93
N ASP A 42 -7.92 -2.76 -11.48
CA ASP A 42 -8.38 -1.37 -11.54
C ASP A 42 -8.00 -0.59 -10.27
N PHE A 43 -7.84 -1.30 -9.15
CA PHE A 43 -7.61 -0.69 -7.85
C PHE A 43 -6.74 -1.55 -6.93
N ILE A 44 -5.82 -0.89 -6.22
CA ILE A 44 -5.13 -1.45 -5.07
C ILE A 44 -5.21 -0.49 -3.87
N SER A 45 -5.34 -1.03 -2.67
CA SER A 45 -5.24 -0.23 -1.45
C SER A 45 -3.79 0.17 -1.15
N ARG A 46 -3.63 1.25 -0.38
CA ARG A 46 -2.32 1.68 0.11
C ARG A 46 -1.61 0.59 0.91
N SER A 47 -2.33 -0.11 1.77
CA SER A 47 -1.74 -1.17 2.61
C SER A 47 -1.26 -2.37 1.80
N PHE A 48 -1.93 -2.71 0.69
CA PHE A 48 -1.45 -3.73 -0.23
C PHE A 48 -0.24 -3.24 -1.04
N ALA A 49 -0.26 -1.98 -1.52
CA ALA A 49 0.89 -1.37 -2.19
C ALA A 49 2.15 -1.33 -1.29
N ASP A 50 1.99 -1.07 0.01
CA ASP A 50 3.08 -1.16 0.99
C ASP A 50 3.69 -2.58 1.05
N GLU A 51 2.88 -3.64 0.91
CA GLU A 51 3.40 -5.02 0.86
C GLU A 51 4.10 -5.37 -0.45
N LEU A 52 3.63 -4.82 -1.58
CA LEU A 52 4.35 -4.94 -2.85
C LEU A 52 5.72 -4.23 -2.78
N TYR A 53 5.80 -3.10 -2.06
CA TYR A 53 7.08 -2.44 -1.80
C TYR A 53 8.03 -3.33 -1.02
N ASN A 54 7.54 -3.91 0.09
CA ASN A 54 8.34 -4.81 0.90
C ASN A 54 8.79 -6.02 0.07
N LEU A 55 7.89 -6.61 -0.72
CA LEU A 55 8.22 -7.71 -1.62
C LEU A 55 9.33 -7.35 -2.62
N HIS A 56 9.28 -6.14 -3.19
CA HIS A 56 10.31 -5.63 -4.11
C HIS A 56 11.67 -5.41 -3.43
N ILE A 57 11.69 -5.01 -2.15
CA ILE A 57 12.93 -4.85 -1.39
C ILE A 57 13.50 -6.21 -0.96
N ASP A 58 12.63 -7.14 -0.53
CA ASP A 58 13.03 -8.46 -0.03
C ASP A 58 13.53 -9.39 -1.15
N LYS A 59 13.05 -9.18 -2.39
CA LYS A 59 13.38 -9.99 -3.56
C LYS A 59 14.02 -9.12 -4.64
N LYS A 60 15.28 -9.42 -4.96
CA LYS A 60 16.13 -8.60 -5.85
C LYS A 60 15.60 -8.40 -7.28
N GLU A 61 14.65 -9.21 -7.77
CA GLU A 61 14.16 -9.10 -9.15
C GLU A 61 12.62 -9.28 -9.26
N VAL A 62 11.87 -8.39 -8.60
CA VAL A 62 10.41 -8.28 -8.78
C VAL A 62 10.09 -7.03 -9.61
N HIS A 63 9.41 -7.24 -10.74
CA HIS A 63 8.99 -6.17 -11.66
C HIS A 63 7.47 -6.12 -11.81
N PHE A 64 6.91 -4.92 -11.95
CA PHE A 64 5.47 -4.71 -12.07
C PHE A 64 5.11 -4.19 -13.48
N VAL A 65 4.25 -4.92 -14.19
CA VAL A 65 3.85 -4.61 -15.59
C VAL A 65 2.33 -4.48 -15.73
N ASN A 66 1.88 -3.93 -16.87
CA ASN A 66 0.46 -3.77 -17.22
C ASN A 66 -0.39 -3.08 -16.15
N LYS A 67 0.18 -2.07 -15.50
CA LYS A 67 -0.52 -1.30 -14.46
C LYS A 67 -1.53 -0.37 -15.13
N SER A 68 -2.72 -0.26 -14.55
CA SER A 68 -3.61 0.87 -14.84
C SER A 68 -3.06 2.15 -14.20
N ASP A 69 -3.45 3.32 -14.73
CA ASP A 69 -3.04 4.62 -14.20
C ASP A 69 -3.31 4.77 -12.69
N THR A 70 -4.44 4.23 -12.22
CA THR A 70 -4.83 4.26 -10.81
C THR A 70 -3.87 3.44 -9.96
N VAL A 71 -3.53 2.23 -10.40
CA VAL A 71 -2.59 1.33 -9.72
C VAL A 71 -1.18 1.93 -9.71
N GLU A 72 -0.73 2.47 -10.85
CA GLU A 72 0.58 3.13 -10.97
C GLU A 72 0.70 4.32 -10.01
N LYS A 73 -0.30 5.22 -9.98
CA LYS A 73 -0.33 6.34 -9.03
C LYS A 73 -0.23 5.89 -7.58
N MET A 74 -0.93 4.82 -7.19
CA MET A 74 -0.87 4.32 -5.82
C MET A 74 0.50 3.77 -5.46
N LEU A 75 1.11 2.98 -6.36
CA LEU A 75 2.48 2.49 -6.17
C LEU A 75 3.47 3.66 -6.05
N ASP A 76 3.37 4.66 -6.92
CA ASP A 76 4.22 5.85 -6.88
C ASP A 76 4.10 6.60 -5.55
N VAL A 77 2.88 6.81 -5.04
CA VAL A 77 2.64 7.48 -3.75
C VAL A 77 3.32 6.71 -2.62
N VAL A 78 3.20 5.38 -2.62
CA VAL A 78 3.83 4.53 -1.61
C VAL A 78 5.35 4.57 -1.74
N TRP A 79 5.91 4.35 -2.94
CA TRP A 79 7.37 4.33 -3.15
C TRP A 79 8.01 5.65 -2.76
N LYS A 80 7.45 6.79 -3.21
CA LYS A 80 7.92 8.13 -2.83
C LYS A 80 7.83 8.32 -1.31
N GLY A 81 6.74 7.88 -0.69
CA GLY A 81 6.53 7.96 0.75
C GLY A 81 7.51 7.11 1.56
N ARG A 82 7.93 5.95 1.05
CA ARG A 82 8.90 5.03 1.70
C ARG A 82 10.34 5.53 1.55
N ASN A 83 10.65 6.22 0.45
CA ASN A 83 11.97 6.79 0.19
C ASN A 83 12.20 8.17 0.85
N THR A 84 11.15 8.79 1.40
CA THR A 84 11.25 10.10 2.04
C THR A 84 11.27 9.95 3.56
N LYS A 85 12.30 10.52 4.21
CA LYS A 85 12.33 10.60 5.68
C LYS A 85 11.15 11.45 6.16
N ARG A 86 10.29 10.89 7.02
CA ARG A 86 9.22 11.67 7.64
C ARG A 86 9.84 12.78 8.49
N VAL A 87 9.62 14.01 8.09
CA VAL A 87 9.89 15.19 8.91
C VAL A 87 8.56 15.59 9.55
N ARG A 88 8.48 15.50 10.88
CA ARG A 88 7.36 16.07 11.64
C ARG A 88 7.76 17.49 11.98
N ASN A 89 7.06 18.46 11.42
CA ASN A 89 7.12 19.82 11.94
C ASN A 89 6.41 19.77 13.29
N THR A 90 7.16 19.88 14.38
CA THR A 90 6.59 20.14 15.71
C THR A 90 6.25 21.61 15.74
N GLU A 91 5.11 21.95 15.14
CA GLU A 91 4.43 23.20 15.50
C GLU A 91 3.95 23.04 16.96
N GLU A 92 4.02 24.12 17.75
CA GLU A 92 3.36 24.15 19.04
C GLU A 92 1.85 24.11 18.78
N VAL A 93 1.29 22.91 18.79
CA VAL A 93 -0.15 22.68 18.68
C VAL A 93 -0.71 22.65 20.09
N GLU A 94 -1.72 23.49 20.35
CA GLU A 94 -2.47 23.42 21.59
C GLU A 94 -3.23 22.08 21.64
N ILE A 95 -2.92 21.27 22.63
CA ILE A 95 -3.63 20.03 22.94
C ILE A 95 -4.65 20.39 24.02
N GLU A 96 -5.93 20.34 23.69
CA GLU A 96 -7.02 20.48 24.66
C GLU A 96 -7.49 19.10 25.15
N ASP A 97 -7.38 18.89 26.46
CA ASP A 97 -7.85 17.67 27.12
C ASP A 97 -9.27 17.86 27.67
N TYR A 98 -10.18 16.97 27.29
CA TYR A 98 -11.56 16.96 27.80
C TYR A 98 -11.81 15.69 28.60
N THR A 99 -12.25 15.84 29.86
CA THR A 99 -12.66 14.72 30.72
C THR A 99 -14.16 14.42 30.64
N ASN A 100 -14.94 15.32 30.02
CA ASN A 100 -16.38 15.20 29.82
C ASN A 100 -16.73 15.28 28.33
N ILE A 101 -17.60 14.36 27.88
CA ILE A 101 -18.10 14.33 26.51
C ILE A 101 -18.90 15.57 26.14
N ASP A 102 -19.61 16.19 27.08
CA ASP A 102 -20.40 17.40 26.83
C ASP A 102 -19.51 18.60 26.50
N ASP A 103 -18.37 18.72 27.17
CA ASP A 103 -17.42 19.80 26.95
C ASP A 103 -16.66 19.61 25.63
N PHE A 104 -16.33 18.36 25.28
CA PHE A 104 -15.85 18.02 23.95
C PHE A 104 -16.87 18.38 22.85
N PHE A 105 -18.16 18.08 23.06
CA PHE A 105 -19.21 18.46 22.10
C PHE A 105 -19.41 19.98 22.00
N LYS A 106 -19.18 20.75 23.07
CA LYS A 106 -19.19 22.22 23.00
C LYS A 106 -18.04 22.71 22.13
N PHE A 107 -16.84 22.19 22.30
CA PHE A 107 -15.69 22.54 21.47
C PHE A 107 -15.91 22.19 19.98
N LEU A 108 -16.45 21.01 19.69
CA LEU A 108 -16.75 20.65 18.29
C LEU A 108 -17.73 21.61 17.60
N LYS A 109 -18.50 22.39 18.36
CA LYS A 109 -19.39 23.44 17.82
C LYS A 109 -18.67 24.78 17.60
N THR A 110 -17.45 24.95 18.11
CA THR A 110 -16.66 26.19 17.92
C THR A 110 -15.69 26.10 16.74
N ILE A 111 -15.54 24.92 16.13
CA ILE A 111 -14.76 24.66 14.91
C ILE A 111 -15.69 24.38 13.73
#